data_AF-A0A9E5U7X5-F1
#
_entry.id   AF-A0A9E5U7X5-F1
#
_cell.length_a   1.000
_cell.length_b   1.000
_cell.length_c   1.000
_cell.angle_alpha   90.00
_cell.angle_beta   90.00
_cell.angle_gamma   90.00
#
_symmetry.space_group_name_H-M   'P 1'
#
loop_
_entity.id
_entity.type
_entity.pdbx_description
1 polymer ?
#
loop_
_entity_poly.entity_id
_entity_poly.type
_entity_poly.pdbx_seq_one_letter_code
_entity_poly.pdbx_strand_id
1 'polypeptide(L)'
;AVPGLWHVMGVMLSAGGSLRWYRDALAPGMGYDALLAAAGQVPPGSEGLYFLPYLTGERTPHADPYARGAFVGLTLRHGRDHLTRALLEGVTFGLRDALELARAMGVPAARVRVSGGGARSPVWRQLMADVFGAEIVTVNAIHGAAFGAALLAGVGAGQWPDVPGA
;
A
#
# COMPACT_ATOMS: atom_id res chain seq x y z
N ALA A 1 21.98 3.46 13.13
CA ALA A 1 21.68 4.41 12.05
C ALA A 1 22.88 4.49 11.13
N VAL A 2 22.69 4.64 9.82
CA VAL A 2 23.81 4.79 8.87
C VAL A 2 24.16 6.29 8.79
N PRO A 3 25.41 6.70 9.09
CA PRO A 3 25.80 8.11 9.03
C PRO A 3 25.52 8.75 7.67
N GLY A 4 25.01 9.98 7.67
CA GLY A 4 24.75 10.75 6.45
C GLY A 4 23.49 10.35 5.67
N LEU A 5 22.74 9.33 6.11
CA LEU A 5 21.49 8.91 5.48
C LEU A 5 20.26 9.28 6.30
N TRP A 6 19.15 9.51 5.59
CA TRP A 6 17.86 9.88 6.16
C TRP A 6 16.77 8.93 5.65
N HIS A 7 15.74 8.72 6.48
CA HIS A 7 14.57 7.94 6.11
C HIS A 7 13.32 8.81 6.24
N VAL A 8 12.62 8.99 5.12
CA VAL A 8 11.30 9.61 5.08
C VAL A 8 10.26 8.50 5.16
N MET A 9 9.30 8.64 6.07
CA MET A 9 8.30 7.62 6.32
C MET A 9 6.89 8.21 6.33
N GLY A 10 6.04 7.75 5.42
CA GLY A 10 4.59 7.90 5.50
C GLY A 10 3.98 6.62 6.07
N VAL A 11 3.06 6.75 7.03
CA VAL A 11 2.41 5.56 7.62
C VAL A 11 0.91 5.69 7.57
N MET A 12 0.32 4.88 6.70
CA MET A 12 -1.11 4.69 6.60
C MET A 12 -1.56 3.60 7.57
N LEU A 13 -2.49 3.93 8.49
CA LEU A 13 -2.85 3.02 9.59
C LEU A 13 -3.63 1.78 9.14
N SER A 14 -4.51 1.95 8.15
CA SER A 14 -5.49 0.93 7.79
C SER A 14 -5.26 0.24 6.46
N ALA A 15 -4.19 0.54 5.69
CA ALA A 15 -3.95 0.02 4.33
C ALA A 15 -4.40 -1.44 4.07
N GLY A 16 -3.58 -2.43 4.45
CA GLY A 16 -3.96 -3.84 4.32
C GLY A 16 -5.08 -4.28 5.29
N GLY A 17 -5.25 -3.53 6.38
CA GLY A 17 -6.31 -3.72 7.36
C GLY A 17 -7.70 -3.50 6.78
N SER A 18 -7.86 -2.58 5.83
CA SER A 18 -9.12 -2.25 5.18
C SER A 18 -9.66 -3.43 4.40
N LEU A 19 -8.81 -4.14 3.64
CA LEU A 19 -9.26 -5.32 2.90
C LEU A 19 -9.64 -6.47 3.83
N ARG A 20 -8.89 -6.65 4.94
CA ARG A 20 -9.25 -7.63 5.98
C ARG A 20 -10.60 -7.30 6.60
N TRP A 21 -10.77 -6.05 7.04
CA TRP A 21 -12.03 -5.57 7.62
C TRP A 21 -13.19 -5.75 6.65
N TYR A 22 -13.03 -5.36 5.39
CA TYR A 22 -14.06 -5.49 4.37
C TYR A 22 -14.47 -6.95 4.15
N ARG A 23 -13.49 -7.85 4.02
CA ARG A 23 -13.74 -9.29 3.91
C ARG A 23 -14.52 -9.80 5.13
N ASP A 24 -14.08 -9.46 6.33
CA ASP A 24 -14.66 -10.02 7.56
C ASP A 24 -16.04 -9.44 7.87
N ALA A 25 -16.26 -8.16 7.61
CA ALA A 25 -17.49 -7.46 7.96
C ALA A 25 -18.55 -7.43 6.84
N LEU A 26 -18.14 -7.34 5.58
CA LEU A 26 -19.03 -7.08 4.44
C LEU A 26 -19.05 -8.18 3.39
N ALA A 27 -18.04 -9.06 3.37
CA ALA A 27 -17.98 -10.21 2.48
C ALA A 27 -17.59 -11.50 3.21
N PRO A 28 -18.29 -11.85 4.32
CA PRO A 28 -17.91 -12.98 5.16
C PRO A 28 -17.89 -14.28 4.35
N GLY A 29 -16.87 -15.11 4.60
CA GLY A 29 -16.66 -16.38 3.88
C GLY A 29 -15.95 -16.24 2.53
N MET A 30 -15.68 -15.02 2.05
CA MET A 30 -14.95 -14.83 0.79
C MET A 30 -13.44 -14.92 0.97
N GLY A 31 -12.77 -15.64 0.06
CA GLY A 31 -11.31 -15.65 -0.03
C GLY A 31 -10.76 -14.36 -0.64
N TYR A 32 -9.55 -13.96 -0.22
CA TYR A 32 -8.89 -12.77 -0.79
C TYR A 32 -8.71 -12.86 -2.30
N ASP A 33 -8.31 -14.03 -2.81
CA ASP A 33 -8.06 -14.21 -4.25
C ASP A 33 -9.34 -14.03 -5.07
N ALA A 34 -10.48 -14.53 -4.57
CA ALA A 34 -11.77 -14.33 -5.22
C ALA A 34 -12.20 -12.86 -5.25
N LEU A 35 -12.04 -12.14 -4.13
CA LEU A 35 -12.34 -10.71 -4.05
C LEU A 35 -11.45 -9.90 -5.00
N LEU A 36 -10.14 -10.18 -5.01
CA LEU A 36 -9.16 -9.47 -5.82
C LEU A 36 -9.34 -9.75 -7.31
N ALA A 37 -9.65 -11.00 -7.69
CA ALA A 37 -9.89 -11.37 -9.09
C ALA A 37 -11.13 -10.66 -9.65
N ALA A 38 -12.23 -10.64 -8.89
CA ALA A 38 -13.45 -9.97 -9.29
C ALA A 38 -13.28 -8.44 -9.38
N ALA A 39 -12.59 -7.83 -8.40
CA ALA A 39 -12.25 -6.40 -8.44
C ALA A 39 -11.38 -6.02 -9.65
N GLY A 40 -10.57 -6.95 -10.15
CA GLY A 40 -9.77 -6.76 -11.37
C GLY A 40 -10.59 -6.63 -12.65
N GLN A 41 -11.85 -7.10 -12.65
CA GLN A 41 -12.76 -6.97 -13.80
C GLN A 41 -13.52 -5.64 -13.82
N VAL A 42 -13.54 -4.92 -12.70
CA VAL A 42 -14.17 -3.59 -12.62
C VAL A 42 -13.27 -2.58 -13.33
N PRO A 43 -13.81 -1.67 -14.18
CA PRO A 43 -13.02 -0.63 -14.81
C PRO A 43 -12.32 0.30 -13.80
N PRO A 44 -11.17 0.90 -14.16
CA PRO A 44 -10.53 1.92 -13.33
C PRO A 44 -11.48 3.04 -12.90
N GLY A 45 -11.37 3.46 -11.65
CA GLY A 45 -12.20 4.49 -11.05
C GLY A 45 -13.53 3.98 -10.48
N SER A 46 -13.77 2.66 -10.50
CA SER A 46 -14.90 2.00 -9.83
C SER A 46 -16.27 2.61 -10.18
N GLU A 47 -16.42 3.08 -11.42
CA GLU A 47 -17.61 3.82 -11.88
C GLU A 47 -17.98 5.03 -10.99
N GLY A 48 -16.98 5.73 -10.46
CA GLY A 48 -17.15 6.91 -9.61
C GLY A 48 -17.39 6.59 -8.13
N LEU A 49 -17.24 5.33 -7.71
CA LEU A 49 -17.26 4.96 -6.30
C LEU A 49 -15.89 5.16 -5.65
N TYR A 50 -15.84 5.92 -4.57
CA TYR A 50 -14.64 6.14 -3.78
C TYR A 50 -14.71 5.43 -2.43
N PHE A 51 -13.56 4.97 -1.95
CA PHE A 51 -13.40 4.52 -0.57
C PHE A 51 -12.36 5.38 0.15
N LEU A 52 -12.74 5.91 1.30
CA LEU A 52 -11.83 6.54 2.24
C LEU A 52 -11.35 5.48 3.25
N PRO A 53 -10.04 5.18 3.32
CA PRO A 53 -9.50 4.05 4.07
C PRO A 53 -9.21 4.33 5.56
N TYR A 54 -9.76 5.38 6.15
CA TYR A 54 -9.39 5.88 7.49
C TYR A 54 -10.17 5.20 8.63
N LEU A 55 -10.20 3.86 8.65
CA LEU A 55 -11.07 3.08 9.56
C LEU A 55 -10.72 3.24 11.06
N THR A 56 -9.51 3.67 11.38
CA THR A 56 -8.99 3.78 12.75
C THR A 56 -8.44 5.17 13.05
N GLY A 57 -8.96 6.20 12.38
CA GLY A 57 -8.23 7.48 12.22
C GLY A 57 -7.08 7.33 11.23
N GLU A 58 -6.30 8.40 11.05
CA GLU A 58 -5.15 8.39 10.14
C GLU A 58 -3.94 9.18 10.68
N ARG A 59 -2.75 8.83 10.20
CA ARG A 59 -1.51 9.59 10.43
C ARG A 59 -1.04 10.27 9.15
N THR A 60 -0.80 9.48 8.10
CA THR A 60 -0.39 9.98 6.78
C THR A 60 -1.42 9.51 5.77
N PRO A 61 -1.91 10.39 4.87
CA PRO A 61 -1.49 11.78 4.65
C PRO A 61 -2.14 12.81 5.59
N HIS A 62 -3.23 12.43 6.26
CA HIS A 62 -3.98 13.34 7.13
C HIS A 62 -3.76 12.94 8.59
N ALA A 63 -3.09 13.80 9.35
CA ALA A 63 -2.86 13.58 10.77
C ALA A 63 -4.14 13.88 11.56
N ASP A 64 -5.14 13.02 11.42
CA ASP A 64 -6.47 13.17 12.00
C ASP A 64 -6.92 11.87 12.71
N PRO A 65 -6.93 11.83 14.05
CA PRO A 65 -7.41 10.67 14.80
C PRO A 65 -8.93 10.48 14.73
N TYR A 66 -9.67 11.50 14.30
CA TYR A 66 -11.12 11.46 14.17
C TYR A 66 -11.59 11.06 12.77
N ALA A 67 -10.68 10.94 11.80
CA ALA A 67 -10.99 10.45 10.46
C ALA A 67 -11.69 9.08 10.53
N ARG A 68 -12.63 8.85 9.60
CA ARG A 68 -13.41 7.61 9.50
C ARG A 68 -13.41 7.12 8.05
N GLY A 69 -13.57 5.80 7.91
CA GLY A 69 -13.75 5.22 6.59
C GLY A 69 -15.12 5.52 6.00
N ALA A 70 -15.20 5.66 4.68
CA ALA A 70 -16.45 5.97 3.99
C ALA A 70 -16.44 5.40 2.57
N PHE A 71 -17.60 4.96 2.11
CA PHE A 71 -17.86 4.80 0.66
C PHE A 71 -18.65 6.01 0.19
N VAL A 72 -18.17 6.67 -0.87
CA VAL A 72 -18.76 7.91 -1.40
C VAL A 72 -19.10 7.70 -2.87
N GLY A 73 -20.33 8.04 -3.27
CA GLY A 73 -20.80 7.90 -4.66
C GLY A 73 -21.56 6.60 -4.96
N LEU A 74 -22.16 5.95 -3.95
CA LEU A 74 -22.96 4.74 -4.18
C LEU A 74 -24.17 4.99 -5.09
N THR A 75 -24.40 4.05 -6.02
CA THR A 75 -25.60 3.98 -6.87
C THR A 75 -25.98 2.51 -7.04
N LEU A 76 -27.15 2.21 -7.62
CA LEU A 76 -27.65 0.83 -7.80
C LEU A 76 -26.76 -0.05 -8.70
N ARG A 77 -25.86 0.53 -9.50
CA ARG A 77 -24.91 -0.25 -10.32
C ARG A 77 -23.77 -0.87 -9.50
N HIS A 78 -23.50 -0.33 -8.32
CA HIS A 78 -22.35 -0.74 -7.52
C HIS A 78 -22.66 -2.00 -6.72
N GLY A 79 -22.02 -3.10 -7.13
CA GLY A 79 -21.98 -4.36 -6.41
C GLY A 79 -20.72 -4.54 -5.54
N ARG A 80 -20.56 -5.74 -4.97
CA ARG A 80 -19.40 -6.14 -4.15
C ARG A 80 -18.06 -5.93 -4.85
N ASP A 81 -18.02 -6.20 -6.15
CA ASP A 81 -16.78 -6.12 -6.91
C ASP A 81 -16.34 -4.65 -7.07
N HIS A 82 -17.30 -3.74 -7.25
CA HIS A 82 -17.06 -2.29 -7.27
C HIS A 82 -16.62 -1.78 -5.90
N LEU A 83 -17.26 -2.23 -4.83
CA LEU A 83 -16.86 -1.90 -3.45
C LEU A 83 -15.43 -2.37 -3.15
N THR A 84 -15.09 -3.58 -3.59
CA THR A 84 -13.75 -4.13 -3.44
C THR A 84 -12.75 -3.32 -4.26
N ARG A 85 -13.03 -3.03 -5.53
CA ARG A 85 -12.17 -2.23 -6.40
C ARG A 85 -11.95 -0.82 -5.84
N ALA A 86 -13.01 -0.15 -5.42
CA ALA A 86 -12.95 1.18 -4.81
C ALA A 86 -12.11 1.17 -3.53
N LEU A 87 -12.18 0.10 -2.74
CA LEU A 87 -11.33 -0.07 -1.56
C LEU A 87 -9.85 -0.18 -1.93
N LEU A 88 -9.50 -1.00 -2.93
CA LEU A 88 -8.12 -1.13 -3.40
C LEU A 88 -7.60 0.21 -3.94
N GLU A 89 -8.44 0.91 -4.72
CA GLU A 89 -8.16 2.24 -5.26
C GLU A 89 -7.94 3.26 -4.14
N GLY A 90 -8.86 3.34 -3.17
CA GLY A 90 -8.77 4.24 -2.03
C GLY A 90 -7.51 4.06 -1.19
N VAL A 91 -7.13 2.80 -0.92
CA VAL A 91 -5.86 2.51 -0.23
C VAL A 91 -4.67 2.94 -1.08
N THR A 92 -4.70 2.66 -2.39
CA THR A 92 -3.62 3.06 -3.31
C THR A 92 -3.52 4.59 -3.40
N PHE A 93 -4.63 5.32 -3.42
CA PHE A 93 -4.63 6.80 -3.41
C PHE A 93 -4.00 7.35 -2.12
N GLY A 94 -4.36 6.83 -0.95
CA GLY A 94 -3.72 7.25 0.31
C GLY A 94 -2.21 6.98 0.34
N LEU A 95 -1.75 5.89 -0.28
CA LEU A 95 -0.32 5.62 -0.45
C LEU A 95 0.34 6.57 -1.47
N ARG A 96 -0.38 6.95 -2.53
CA ARG A 96 0.08 7.94 -3.50
C ARG A 96 0.27 9.30 -2.83
N ASP A 97 -0.60 9.70 -1.92
CA ASP A 97 -0.43 10.97 -1.19
C ASP A 97 0.88 10.97 -0.38
N ALA A 98 1.20 9.87 0.30
CA ALA A 98 2.48 9.72 0.98
C ALA A 98 3.68 9.78 0.00
N LEU A 99 3.54 9.19 -1.19
CA LEU A 99 4.55 9.24 -2.24
C LEU A 99 4.75 10.67 -2.78
N GLU A 100 3.67 11.42 -2.96
CA GLU A 100 3.72 12.82 -3.41
C GLU A 100 4.39 13.72 -2.39
N LEU A 101 4.17 13.50 -1.09
CA LEU A 101 4.91 14.21 -0.05
C LEU A 101 6.43 13.95 -0.15
N ALA A 102 6.84 12.71 -0.42
CA ALA A 102 8.25 12.39 -0.64
C ALA A 102 8.83 13.05 -1.90
N ARG A 103 8.06 13.04 -3.01
CA ARG A 103 8.44 13.71 -4.27
C ARG A 103 8.57 15.22 -4.10
N ALA A 104 7.68 15.85 -3.34
CA ALA A 104 7.74 17.27 -3.01
C ALA A 104 8.99 17.66 -2.22
N MET A 105 9.59 16.71 -1.47
CA MET A 105 10.90 16.90 -0.82
C MET A 105 12.09 16.65 -1.75
N GLY A 106 11.86 16.45 -3.04
CA GLY A 106 12.92 16.20 -4.02
C GLY A 106 13.43 14.76 -4.05
N VAL A 107 12.71 13.81 -3.45
CA VAL A 107 13.07 12.38 -3.50
C VAL A 107 12.44 11.74 -4.75
N PRO A 108 13.23 11.43 -5.81
CA PRO A 108 12.67 10.81 -7.01
C PRO A 108 12.24 9.37 -6.72
N ALA A 109 11.10 8.96 -7.27
CA ALA A 109 10.56 7.62 -7.12
C ALA A 109 10.09 7.08 -8.48
N ALA A 110 11.05 6.62 -9.28
CA ALA A 110 10.79 5.96 -10.57
C ALA A 110 10.43 4.47 -10.41
N ARG A 111 10.90 3.84 -9.31
CA ARG A 111 10.66 2.44 -8.98
C ARG A 111 10.24 2.31 -7.52
N VAL A 112 9.16 1.59 -7.28
CA VAL A 112 8.61 1.33 -5.94
C VAL A 112 8.72 -0.17 -5.65
N ARG A 113 9.42 -0.51 -4.57
CA ARG A 113 9.52 -1.88 -4.05
C ARG A 113 8.34 -2.16 -3.13
N VAL A 114 7.53 -3.16 -3.47
CA VAL A 114 6.38 -3.57 -2.67
C VAL A 114 6.62 -4.93 -2.01
N SER A 115 6.14 -5.06 -0.78
CA SER A 115 6.23 -6.30 0.01
C SER A 115 4.95 -6.49 0.85
N GLY A 116 4.80 -7.65 1.47
CA GLY A 116 3.64 -7.98 2.30
C GLY A 116 2.41 -8.48 1.52
N GLY A 117 1.27 -8.57 2.21
CA GLY A 117 0.08 -9.26 1.69
C GLY A 117 -0.46 -8.70 0.38
N GLY A 118 -0.54 -7.37 0.26
CA GLY A 118 -1.03 -6.69 -0.95
C GLY A 118 -0.11 -6.89 -2.17
N ALA A 119 1.20 -7.01 -1.96
CA ALA A 119 2.17 -7.24 -3.02
C ALA A 119 2.01 -8.61 -3.72
N ARG A 120 1.32 -9.58 -3.11
CA ARG A 120 1.05 -10.89 -3.73
C ARG A 120 0.03 -10.80 -4.87
N SER A 121 -0.86 -9.81 -4.83
CA SER A 121 -1.90 -9.62 -5.84
C SER A 121 -1.34 -9.01 -7.12
N PRO A 122 -1.43 -9.68 -8.29
CA PRO A 122 -1.09 -9.06 -9.57
C PRO A 122 -1.97 -7.84 -9.88
N VAL A 123 -3.27 -7.93 -9.57
CA VAL A 123 -4.25 -6.85 -9.78
C VAL A 123 -3.86 -5.61 -8.98
N TRP A 124 -3.54 -5.77 -7.69
CA TRP A 124 -3.19 -4.63 -6.85
C TRP A 124 -1.82 -4.04 -7.23
N ARG A 125 -0.86 -4.86 -7.64
CA ARG A 125 0.43 -4.36 -8.16
C ARG A 125 0.25 -3.52 -9.41
N GLN A 126 -0.58 -3.95 -10.36
CA GLN A 126 -0.87 -3.17 -11.56
C GLN A 126 -1.55 -1.85 -11.19
N LEU A 127 -2.55 -1.90 -10.29
CA LEU A 127 -3.23 -0.71 -9.79
C LEU A 127 -2.24 0.29 -9.15
N MET A 128 -1.30 -0.19 -8.34
CA MET A 128 -0.25 0.66 -7.77
C MET A 128 0.64 1.26 -8.86
N ALA A 129 1.01 0.50 -9.91
CA ALA A 129 1.82 1.01 -11.01
C ALA A 129 1.12 2.17 -11.72
N ASP A 130 -0.17 1.97 -12.05
CA ASP A 130 -1.00 2.95 -12.75
C ASP A 130 -1.17 4.22 -11.89
N VAL A 131 -1.50 4.07 -10.61
CA VAL A 131 -1.76 5.20 -9.70
C VAL A 131 -0.47 5.90 -9.29
N PHE A 132 0.65 5.20 -9.09
CA PHE A 132 1.93 5.81 -8.70
C PHE A 132 2.70 6.41 -9.87
N GLY A 133 2.37 6.02 -11.11
CA GLY A 133 3.13 6.38 -12.30
C GLY A 133 4.59 5.95 -12.15
N ALA A 134 4.81 4.74 -11.61
CA ALA A 134 6.13 4.22 -11.28
C ALA A 134 6.20 2.70 -11.48
N GLU A 135 7.39 2.19 -11.76
CA GLU A 135 7.62 0.75 -11.89
C GLU A 135 7.43 0.06 -10.53
N ILE A 136 6.54 -0.93 -10.46
CA ILE A 136 6.34 -1.74 -9.25
C ILE A 136 7.19 -3.00 -9.34
N VAL A 137 8.07 -3.19 -8.36
CA VAL A 137 8.91 -4.40 -8.25
C VAL A 137 8.66 -5.10 -6.93
N THR A 138 8.72 -6.43 -6.94
CA THR A 138 8.64 -7.25 -5.73
C THR A 138 10.05 -7.56 -5.21
N VAL A 139 10.15 -7.88 -3.92
CA VAL A 139 11.39 -8.33 -3.30
C VAL A 139 11.36 -9.83 -3.07
N ASN A 140 12.51 -10.50 -3.24
CA ASN A 140 12.65 -11.94 -2.99
C ASN A 140 12.76 -12.24 -1.48
N ALA A 141 13.05 -11.23 -0.66
CA ALA A 141 13.18 -11.36 0.79
C ALA A 141 11.82 -11.23 1.47
N ILE A 142 11.35 -12.33 2.06
CA ILE A 142 10.07 -12.38 2.80
C ILE A 142 10.17 -11.57 4.12
N HIS A 143 11.35 -11.53 4.75
CA HIS A 143 11.58 -10.89 6.05
C HIS A 143 12.52 -9.68 5.94
N GLY A 144 12.07 -8.59 5.30
CA GLY A 144 12.90 -7.42 5.03
C GLY A 144 13.58 -6.82 6.27
N ALA A 145 12.90 -6.73 7.41
CA ALA A 145 13.46 -6.18 8.64
C ALA A 145 14.58 -7.07 9.23
N ALA A 146 14.35 -8.39 9.31
CA ALA A 146 15.35 -9.33 9.80
C ALA A 146 16.57 -9.38 8.87
N PHE A 147 16.33 -9.34 7.55
CA PHE A 147 17.39 -9.29 6.56
C PHE A 147 18.23 -8.00 6.70
N GLY A 148 17.60 -6.84 6.85
CA GLY A 148 18.30 -5.58 7.09
C GLY A 148 19.12 -5.58 8.39
N ALA A 149 18.61 -6.19 9.45
CA ALA A 149 19.35 -6.35 10.71
C ALA A 149 20.60 -7.24 10.53
N ALA A 150 20.50 -8.32 9.74
CA ALA A 150 21.63 -9.19 9.42
C ALA A 150 22.71 -8.46 8.60
N LEU A 151 22.32 -7.63 7.62
CA LEU A 151 23.27 -6.81 6.85
C LEU A 151 24.01 -5.82 7.76
N LEU A 152 23.28 -5.12 8.64
CA LEU A 152 23.89 -4.20 9.60
C LEU A 152 24.85 -4.92 10.56
N ALA A 153 24.50 -6.11 11.02
CA ALA A 153 25.39 -6.93 11.85
C ALA A 153 26.65 -7.35 11.09
N GLY A 154 26.52 -7.74 9.82
CA GLY A 154 27.66 -8.09 8.96
C GLY A 154 28.63 -6.93 8.74
N VAL A 155 28.12 -5.72 8.50
CA VAL A 155 28.94 -4.50 8.42
C VAL A 155 29.64 -4.24 9.76
N GLY A 156 28.92 -4.35 10.88
CA GLY A 156 29.50 -4.19 12.22
C GLY A 156 30.58 -5.23 12.56
N ALA A 157 30.49 -6.42 11.98
CA ALA A 157 31.46 -7.50 12.10
C ALA A 157 32.61 -7.42 11.08
N GLY A 158 32.61 -6.43 10.18
CA GLY A 158 33.64 -6.27 9.15
C GLY A 158 33.52 -7.22 7.96
N GLN A 159 32.39 -7.92 7.80
CA GLN A 159 32.11 -8.79 6.65
C GLN A 159 31.90 -7.99 5.36
N TRP A 160 31.40 -6.76 5.49
CA TRP A 160 31.25 -5.77 4.43
C TRP A 160 31.78 -4.41 4.90
N PRO A 161 32.32 -3.57 3.98
CA PRO A 161 32.90 -2.28 4.33
C PRO A 161 31.85 -1.26 4.78
N ASP A 162 30.64 -1.33 4.22
CA ASP A 162 29.52 -0.43 4.49
C ASP A 162 28.18 -1.08 4.11
N VAL A 163 27.07 -0.38 4.39
CA VAL A 163 25.71 -0.87 4.08
C VAL A 163 25.41 -0.91 2.57
N PRO A 164 25.83 0.06 1.73
CA PRO A 164 25.67 -0.03 0.28
C PRO A 164 26.39 -1.23 -0.37
N GLY A 165 27.52 -1.66 0.18
CA GLY A 165 28.30 -2.80 -0.29
C GLY A 165 27.84 -4.16 0.23
N ALA A 166 26.87 -4.20 1.15
CA ALA A 166 26.27 -5.41 1.71
C ALA A 166 25.06 -5.88 0.89
#